data_AF-A0A2H3CZV8-F1
#
_entry.id   AF-A0A2H3CZV8-F1
#
_cell.length_a   1.000
_cell.length_b   1.000
_cell.length_c   1.000
_cell.angle_alpha   90.00
_cell.angle_beta   90.00
_cell.angle_gamma   90.00
#
_symmetry.space_group_name_H-M   'P 1'
#
loop_
_entity.id
_entity.type
_entity.pdbx_description
1 polymer ?
#
loop_
_entity_poly.entity_id
_entity_poly.type
_entity_poly.pdbx_seq_one_letter_code
_entity_poly.pdbx_strand_id
1 'polypeptide(L)'
;MWEVSTWFGKMGSCDTELAAYRLLHRLQGQYIPRLVGVVRLCITPEPTPLHPITDVVQGLILEYIPGASMGKLQPGIDVSEQEAERISSDVMAGLRAIEAENCLLHNDIHTRNVFLRESDRSPVIIDFGEANIRQSGTSDEDWRRIINGGPDTRYMRRLLVDSESGLGRGQ
;
A
#
# COMPACT_ATOMS: atom_id res chain seq x y z
N MET A 1 -28.83 3.05 -3.86
CA MET A 1 -28.00 4.11 -3.25
C MET A 1 -26.62 3.59 -2.78
N TRP A 2 -26.26 2.33 -3.04
CA TRP A 2 -24.94 1.77 -2.68
C TRP A 2 -23.82 2.23 -3.64
N GLU A 3 -24.12 2.37 -4.93
CA GLU A 3 -23.17 2.77 -5.99
C GLU A 3 -22.53 4.13 -5.70
N VAL A 4 -23.35 5.09 -5.25
CA VAL A 4 -22.90 6.44 -4.88
C VAL A 4 -21.94 6.39 -3.68
N SER A 5 -22.29 5.60 -2.65
CA SER A 5 -21.43 5.41 -1.47
C SER A 5 -20.11 4.72 -1.84
N THR A 6 -20.14 3.69 -2.69
CA THR A 6 -18.94 3.02 -3.19
C THR A 6 -18.05 3.98 -3.96
N TRP A 7 -18.63 4.84 -4.81
CA TRP A 7 -17.88 5.85 -5.54
C TRP A 7 -17.20 6.85 -4.61
N PHE A 8 -17.92 7.42 -3.63
CA PHE A 8 -17.33 8.32 -2.64
C PHE A 8 -16.22 7.65 -1.84
N GLY A 9 -16.41 6.38 -1.45
CA GLY A 9 -15.38 5.60 -0.78
C GLY A 9 -14.11 5.47 -1.62
N LYS A 10 -14.24 5.10 -2.90
CA LYS A 10 -13.09 4.96 -3.80
C LYS A 10 -12.39 6.27 -4.13
N MET A 11 -13.13 7.36 -4.22
CA MET A 11 -12.54 8.70 -4.33
C MET A 11 -11.72 9.04 -3.08
N GLY A 12 -12.27 8.76 -1.90
CA GLY A 12 -11.54 8.91 -0.63
C GLY A 12 -10.25 8.09 -0.59
N SER A 13 -10.29 6.82 -0.98
CA SER A 13 -9.08 5.98 -1.04
C SER A 13 -8.04 6.52 -2.02
N CYS A 14 -8.46 7.04 -3.18
CA CYS A 14 -7.54 7.66 -4.16
C CYS A 14 -6.87 8.92 -3.61
N ASP A 15 -7.62 9.77 -2.90
CA ASP A 15 -7.08 10.97 -2.25
C ASP A 15 -6.10 10.62 -1.13
N THR A 16 -6.43 9.61 -0.31
CA THR A 16 -5.57 9.06 0.73
C THR A 16 -4.27 8.51 0.13
N GLU A 17 -4.35 7.70 -0.92
CA GLU A 17 -3.18 7.14 -1.58
C GLU A 17 -2.27 8.23 -2.15
N LEU A 18 -2.84 9.23 -2.83
CA LEU A 18 -2.09 10.38 -3.33
C LEU A 18 -1.37 11.13 -2.21
N ALA A 19 -2.05 11.38 -1.10
CA ALA A 19 -1.47 12.05 0.05
C ALA A 19 -0.34 11.21 0.68
N ALA A 20 -0.49 9.89 0.75
CA ALA A 20 0.56 8.98 1.21
C ALA A 20 1.83 9.08 0.34
N TYR A 21 1.71 9.01 -0.99
CA TYR A 21 2.86 9.16 -1.89
C TYR A 21 3.54 10.52 -1.74
N ARG A 22 2.78 11.60 -1.56
CA ARG A 22 3.35 12.94 -1.34
C ARG A 22 4.11 13.03 -0.02
N LEU A 23 3.57 12.47 1.06
CA LEU A 23 4.22 12.46 2.37
C LEU A 23 5.49 11.61 2.34
N LEU A 24 5.43 10.42 1.75
CA LEU A 24 6.53 9.46 1.66
C LEU A 24 7.49 9.72 0.48
N HIS A 25 7.56 10.94 -0.05
CA HIS A 25 8.37 11.28 -1.23
C HIS A 25 9.83 10.82 -1.16
N ARG A 26 10.42 10.78 0.05
CA ARG A 26 11.82 10.33 0.28
C ARG A 26 12.02 8.82 0.09
N LEU A 27 10.96 8.03 0.21
CA LEU A 27 11.01 6.57 0.14
C LEU A 27 10.68 6.03 -1.27
N GLN A 28 10.21 6.91 -2.16
CA GLN A 28 9.83 6.58 -3.52
C GLN A 28 11.03 6.09 -4.35
N GLY A 29 10.81 5.01 -5.09
CA GLY A 29 11.82 4.33 -5.89
C GLY A 29 12.71 3.36 -5.12
N GLN A 30 12.68 3.37 -3.79
CA GLN A 30 13.38 2.41 -2.94
C GLN A 30 12.39 1.43 -2.32
N TYR A 31 11.55 1.90 -1.40
CA TYR A 31 10.62 1.07 -0.63
C TYR A 31 9.17 1.15 -1.12
N ILE A 32 8.81 2.22 -1.83
CA ILE A 32 7.50 2.40 -2.47
C ILE A 32 7.71 2.83 -3.94
N PRO A 33 6.73 2.67 -4.84
CA PRO A 33 6.84 3.14 -6.22
C PRO A 33 7.05 4.66 -6.31
N ARG A 34 7.61 5.14 -7.42
CA ARG A 34 7.54 6.58 -7.74
C ARG A 34 6.15 6.97 -8.23
N LEU A 35 5.62 8.05 -7.68
CA LEU A 35 4.47 8.78 -8.21
C LEU A 35 4.94 9.61 -9.41
N VAL A 36 4.48 9.26 -10.60
CA VAL A 36 4.75 9.98 -11.84
C VAL A 36 3.77 11.14 -12.02
N GLY A 37 2.50 10.95 -11.65
CA GLY A 37 1.49 12.00 -11.77
C GLY A 37 0.08 11.56 -11.38
N VAL A 38 -0.85 12.50 -11.51
CA VAL A 38 -2.30 12.29 -11.32
C VAL A 38 -2.98 12.43 -12.67
N VAL A 39 -3.95 11.56 -12.95
CA VAL A 39 -4.73 11.57 -14.20
C VAL A 39 -6.22 11.67 -13.93
N ARG A 40 -6.92 12.24 -14.91
CA ARG A 40 -8.38 12.23 -15.00
C ARG A 40 -8.74 11.63 -16.36
N LEU A 41 -9.33 10.45 -16.37
CA LEU A 41 -9.74 9.74 -17.58
C LEU A 41 -11.22 9.96 -17.79
N CYS A 42 -11.60 10.60 -18.89
CA CYS A 42 -13.01 10.77 -19.26
C CYS A 42 -13.59 9.42 -19.70
N ILE A 43 -14.73 9.02 -19.14
CA ILE A 43 -15.38 7.74 -19.47
C ILE A 43 -16.04 7.80 -20.84
N THR A 44 -16.60 8.96 -21.20
CA THR A 44 -17.21 9.19 -22.51
C THR A 44 -16.46 10.28 -23.28
N PRO A 45 -16.22 10.09 -24.58
CA PRO A 45 -15.62 11.11 -25.44
C PRO A 45 -16.62 12.23 -25.80
N GLU A 46 -17.90 12.04 -25.52
CA GLU A 46 -18.95 13.01 -25.87
C GLU A 46 -19.02 14.16 -24.84
N PRO A 47 -19.16 15.42 -25.30
CA PRO A 47 -19.18 16.61 -24.45
C PRO A 47 -20.49 16.81 -23.67
N THR A 48 -21.36 15.80 -23.63
CA THR A 48 -22.64 15.89 -22.93
C THR A 48 -22.36 15.93 -21.42
N PRO A 49 -22.93 16.87 -20.65
CA PRO A 49 -22.69 16.94 -19.21
C PRO A 49 -23.21 15.66 -18.55
N LEU A 50 -22.29 14.76 -18.19
CA LEU A 50 -22.60 13.58 -17.41
C LEU A 50 -22.53 13.89 -15.92
N HIS A 51 -23.20 13.07 -15.12
CA HIS A 51 -23.06 13.13 -13.68
C HIS A 51 -21.58 12.88 -13.30
N PRO A 52 -20.99 13.58 -12.30
CA PRO A 52 -19.56 13.44 -11.97
C PRO A 52 -19.09 12.00 -11.71
N ILE A 53 -19.99 11.13 -11.26
CA ILE A 53 -19.75 9.68 -11.05
C ILE A 53 -19.45 8.94 -12.36
N THR A 54 -20.01 9.40 -13.49
CA THR A 54 -19.89 8.76 -14.81
C THR A 54 -19.12 9.61 -15.81
N ASP A 55 -18.61 10.77 -15.39
CA ASP A 55 -17.90 11.71 -16.27
C ASP A 55 -16.39 11.40 -16.31
N VAL A 56 -15.76 11.24 -15.13
CA VAL A 56 -14.32 11.02 -15.03
C VAL A 56 -13.94 9.96 -13.99
N VAL A 57 -12.87 9.22 -14.29
CA VAL A 57 -12.14 8.39 -13.32
C VAL A 57 -10.85 9.09 -12.95
N GLN A 58 -10.66 9.37 -11.66
CA GLN A 58 -9.38 9.84 -11.16
C GLN A 58 -8.44 8.66 -10.94
N GLY A 59 -7.15 8.87 -11.17
CA GLY A 59 -6.16 7.83 -10.95
C GLY A 59 -4.76 8.38 -10.77
N LEU A 60 -3.87 7.49 -10.34
CA LEU A 60 -2.44 7.77 -10.14
C LEU A 60 -1.63 7.03 -11.21
N ILE A 61 -0.62 7.69 -11.75
CA ILE A 61 0.42 7.04 -12.55
C ILE A 61 1.58 6.74 -11.60
N LEU A 62 1.87 5.46 -11.41
CA LEU A 62 2.94 4.98 -10.55
C LEU A 62 4.02 4.28 -11.39
N GLU A 63 5.23 4.22 -10.85
CA GLU A 63 6.31 3.37 -11.36
C GLU A 63 5.82 1.93 -11.49
N TYR A 64 5.96 1.37 -12.69
CA TYR A 64 5.74 -0.05 -12.90
C TYR A 64 6.88 -0.84 -12.25
N ILE A 65 6.54 -1.84 -11.45
CA ILE A 65 7.50 -2.71 -10.76
C ILE A 65 7.51 -4.07 -11.48
N PRO A 66 8.52 -4.36 -12.34
CA PRO A 66 8.69 -5.68 -12.92
C PRO A 66 8.94 -6.70 -11.80
N GLY A 67 8.14 -7.76 -11.77
CA GLY A 67 8.23 -8.78 -10.73
C GLY A 67 6.86 -9.30 -10.32
N ALA A 68 6.78 -9.78 -9.08
CA ALA A 68 5.58 -10.43 -8.58
C ALA A 68 5.30 -10.04 -7.13
N SER A 69 4.01 -10.02 -6.81
CA SER A 69 3.53 -9.91 -5.45
C SER A 69 3.99 -11.10 -4.60
N MET A 70 4.41 -10.85 -3.36
CA MET A 70 4.82 -11.90 -2.42
C MET A 70 3.69 -12.89 -2.15
N GLY A 71 2.43 -12.46 -2.20
CA GLY A 71 1.27 -13.33 -2.01
C GLY A 71 1.12 -14.44 -3.07
N LYS A 72 1.94 -14.43 -4.13
CA LYS A 72 1.98 -15.49 -5.15
C LYS A 72 3.12 -16.49 -4.95
N LEU A 73 4.02 -16.25 -3.99
CA LEU A 73 5.21 -17.07 -3.76
C LEU A 73 4.96 -18.10 -2.66
N GLN A 74 5.45 -19.31 -2.86
CA GLN A 74 5.49 -20.38 -1.88
C GLN A 74 6.93 -20.58 -1.37
N PRO A 75 7.21 -20.29 -0.07
CA PRO A 75 8.51 -20.56 0.52
C PRO A 75 8.90 -22.04 0.40
N GLY A 76 10.17 -22.31 0.09
CA GLY A 76 10.70 -23.66 -0.16
C GLY A 76 10.42 -24.21 -1.56
N ILE A 77 9.55 -23.57 -2.35
CA ILE A 77 9.26 -23.94 -3.74
C ILE A 77 9.75 -22.85 -4.69
N ASP A 78 9.23 -21.63 -4.54
CA ASP A 78 9.55 -20.50 -5.42
C ASP A 78 10.77 -19.72 -4.93
N VAL A 79 11.05 -19.78 -3.62
CA VAL A 79 12.17 -19.12 -2.96
C VAL A 79 12.77 -20.05 -1.92
N SER A 80 14.10 -20.03 -1.78
CA SER A 80 14.76 -20.77 -0.69
C SER A 80 14.43 -20.17 0.67
N GLU A 81 14.60 -20.93 1.76
CA GLU A 81 14.38 -20.44 3.13
C GLU A 81 15.28 -19.24 3.45
N GLN A 82 16.57 -19.32 3.11
CA GLN A 82 17.52 -18.21 3.29
C GLN A 82 17.10 -16.95 2.52
N GLU A 83 16.57 -17.11 1.31
CA GLU A 83 16.07 -15.99 0.52
C GLU A 83 14.78 -15.42 1.11
N ALA A 84 13.88 -16.27 1.60
CA ALA A 84 12.65 -15.86 2.28
C ALA A 84 12.97 -15.07 3.56
N GLU A 85 13.98 -15.48 4.34
CA GLU A 85 14.47 -14.72 5.50
C GLU A 85 15.01 -13.35 5.09
N ARG A 86 15.83 -13.28 4.03
CA ARG A 86 16.37 -12.02 3.50
C ARG A 86 15.23 -11.09 3.07
N ILE A 87 14.30 -11.58 2.24
CA ILE A 87 13.13 -10.82 1.78
C ILE A 87 12.32 -10.32 2.98
N SER A 88 12.07 -11.19 3.97
CA SER A 88 11.34 -10.83 5.18
C SER A 88 12.04 -9.70 5.93
N SER A 89 13.37 -9.77 6.10
CA SER A 89 14.14 -8.70 6.74
C SER A 89 14.03 -7.37 5.99
N ASP A 90 14.09 -7.40 4.66
CA ASP A 90 13.99 -6.22 3.80
C ASP A 90 12.59 -5.60 3.84
N VAL A 91 11.52 -6.41 3.89
CA VAL A 91 10.14 -5.93 4.08
C VAL A 91 10.02 -5.20 5.41
N MET A 92 10.56 -5.80 6.47
CA MET A 92 10.56 -5.19 7.79
C MET A 92 11.39 -3.90 7.82
N ALA A 93 12.45 -3.79 7.02
CA ALA A 93 13.21 -2.55 6.87
C ALA A 93 12.40 -1.45 6.16
N GLY A 94 11.67 -1.79 5.09
CA GLY A 94 10.78 -0.87 4.40
C GLY A 94 9.66 -0.35 5.30
N LEU A 95 9.02 -1.23 6.08
CA LEU A 95 7.99 -0.83 7.04
C LEU A 95 8.52 0.10 8.14
N ARG A 96 9.70 -0.21 8.70
CA ARG A 96 10.37 0.69 9.66
C ARG A 96 10.69 2.05 9.05
N ALA A 97 11.07 2.10 7.78
CA ALA A 97 11.34 3.37 7.08
C ALA A 97 10.06 4.20 6.94
N ILE A 98 8.92 3.58 6.58
CA ILE A 98 7.61 4.24 6.52
C ILE A 98 7.20 4.75 7.91
N GLU A 99 7.30 3.92 8.96
CA GLU A 99 6.97 4.32 10.33
C GLU A 99 7.85 5.49 10.82
N ALA A 100 9.12 5.52 10.41
CA ALA A 100 10.06 6.58 10.80
C ALA A 100 9.72 7.96 10.22
N GLU A 101 9.01 8.03 9.08
CA GLU A 101 8.49 9.30 8.54
C GLU A 101 7.40 9.89 9.45
N ASN A 102 6.82 9.09 10.35
CA ASN A 102 5.92 9.52 11.42
C ASN A 102 4.72 10.35 10.93
N CYS A 103 4.29 10.09 9.70
CA CYS A 103 3.28 10.86 8.97
C CYS A 103 2.06 10.03 8.56
N LEU A 104 2.18 8.70 8.52
CA LEU A 104 1.06 7.79 8.23
C LEU A 104 1.30 6.38 8.76
N LEU A 105 0.23 5.59 8.75
CA LEU A 105 0.20 4.13 8.90
C LEU A 105 -0.43 3.54 7.63
N HIS A 106 0.11 2.46 7.08
CA HIS A 106 -0.40 1.85 5.85
C HIS A 106 -1.78 1.21 6.05
N ASN A 107 -2.01 0.56 7.21
CA ASN A 107 -3.32 0.06 7.66
C ASN A 107 -3.99 -1.05 6.80
N ASP A 108 -3.36 -1.45 5.69
CA ASP A 108 -3.75 -2.60 4.85
C ASP A 108 -2.50 -3.35 4.34
N ILE A 109 -1.52 -3.53 5.24
CA ILE A 109 -0.29 -4.23 4.87
C ILE A 109 -0.52 -5.75 4.87
N HIS A 110 -0.28 -6.40 3.73
CA HIS A 110 -0.30 -7.86 3.63
C HIS A 110 0.57 -8.32 2.45
N THR A 111 0.88 -9.61 2.33
CA THR A 111 1.80 -10.13 1.31
C THR A 111 1.37 -9.82 -0.13
N ARG A 112 0.07 -9.58 -0.40
CA ARG A 112 -0.35 -9.14 -1.75
C ARG A 112 0.04 -7.70 -2.10
N ASN A 113 0.21 -6.84 -1.08
CA ASN A 113 0.54 -5.42 -1.18
C ASN A 113 2.06 -5.19 -1.06
N VAL A 114 2.84 -6.26 -1.21
CA VAL A 114 4.30 -6.21 -1.31
C VAL A 114 4.72 -6.89 -2.60
N PHE A 115 5.34 -6.14 -3.50
CA PHE A 115 5.93 -6.64 -4.74
C PHE A 115 7.42 -6.86 -4.56
N LEU A 116 7.94 -7.96 -5.10
CA LEU A 116 9.37 -8.19 -5.19
C LEU A 116 9.84 -7.83 -6.59
N ARG A 117 10.85 -6.97 -6.69
CA ARG A 117 11.49 -6.65 -7.97
C ARG A 117 12.09 -7.91 -8.59
N GLU A 118 11.90 -8.09 -9.89
CA GLU A 118 12.46 -9.22 -10.63
C GLU A 118 13.99 -9.25 -10.59
N SER A 119 14.63 -8.08 -10.58
CA SER A 119 16.08 -7.93 -10.63
C SER A 119 16.83 -8.49 -9.41
N ASP A 120 16.31 -8.27 -8.21
CA ASP A 120 17.04 -8.52 -6.95
C ASP A 120 16.16 -8.99 -5.80
N ARG A 121 14.87 -9.21 -6.06
CA ARG A 121 13.82 -9.53 -5.07
C ARG A 121 13.67 -8.49 -3.95
N SER A 122 14.16 -7.26 -4.15
CA SER A 122 13.92 -6.18 -3.18
C SER A 122 12.41 -5.87 -3.10
N PRO A 123 11.85 -5.73 -1.88
CA PRO A 123 10.43 -5.50 -1.71
C PRO A 123 10.04 -4.04 -1.97
N VAL A 124 8.84 -3.87 -2.50
CA VAL A 124 8.18 -2.59 -2.79
C VAL A 124 6.77 -2.67 -2.23
N ILE A 125 6.46 -1.79 -1.28
CA ILE A 125 5.17 -1.69 -0.61
C ILE A 125 4.26 -0.79 -1.46
N ILE A 126 3.04 -1.27 -1.73
CA ILE A 126 2.07 -0.62 -2.61
C ILE A 126 0.69 -0.54 -1.93
N ASP A 127 -0.23 0.19 -2.55
CA ASP A 127 -1.65 0.29 -2.16
C ASP A 127 -1.86 1.00 -0.80
N PHE A 128 -1.74 2.33 -0.82
CA PHE A 128 -1.96 3.16 0.37
C PHE A 128 -3.39 3.68 0.46
N GLY A 129 -4.35 3.08 -0.25
CA GLY A 129 -5.74 3.58 -0.31
C GLY A 129 -6.45 3.63 1.04
N GLU A 130 -6.06 2.75 1.97
CA GLU A 130 -6.65 2.65 3.31
C GLU A 130 -5.73 3.23 4.41
N ALA A 131 -4.71 4.00 4.03
CA ALA A 131 -3.73 4.54 4.97
C ALA A 131 -4.35 5.53 5.97
N ASN A 132 -3.94 5.42 7.23
CA ASN A 132 -4.28 6.41 8.25
C ASN A 132 -3.23 7.53 8.22
N ILE A 133 -3.61 8.69 7.71
CA ILE A 133 -2.71 9.86 7.63
C ILE A 133 -2.75 10.65 8.92
N ARG A 134 -1.58 11.00 9.44
CA ARG A 134 -1.45 11.88 10.60
C ARG A 134 -1.93 13.29 10.25
N GLN A 135 -2.97 13.75 10.93
CA GLN A 135 -3.52 15.09 10.69
C GLN A 135 -2.59 16.18 11.25
N SER A 136 -2.59 17.33 10.58
CA SER A 136 -1.89 18.52 11.08
C SER A 136 -2.47 18.92 12.44
N GLY A 137 -1.60 19.03 13.45
CA GLY A 137 -2.00 19.36 14.82
C GLY A 137 -2.23 18.14 15.73
N THR A 138 -2.19 16.90 15.22
CA THR A 138 -2.15 15.71 16.07
C THR A 138 -0.85 15.70 16.88
N SER A 139 -0.95 15.69 18.21
CA SER A 139 0.21 15.61 19.09
C SER A 139 0.98 14.29 18.89
N ASP A 140 2.28 14.26 19.22
CA ASP A 140 3.05 13.01 19.16
C ASP A 140 2.47 11.94 20.10
N GLU A 141 1.88 12.35 21.22
CA GLU A 141 1.25 11.43 22.16
C GLU A 141 -0.02 10.80 21.57
N ASP A 142 -0.90 11.62 21.00
CA ASP A 142 -2.14 11.13 20.37
C ASP A 142 -1.82 10.27 19.15
N TRP A 143 -0.83 10.68 18.35
CA TRP A 143 -0.36 9.87 17.23
C TRP A 143 0.19 8.53 17.70
N ARG A 144 1.04 8.51 18.75
CA ARG A 144 1.54 7.27 19.37
C ARG A 144 0.45 6.34 19.87
N ARG A 145 -0.67 6.89 20.37
CA ARG A 145 -1.84 6.08 20.78
C ARG A 145 -2.49 5.38 19.59
N ILE A 146 -2.55 6.05 18.44
CA ILE A 146 -3.07 5.47 17.18
C ILE A 146 -2.11 4.39 16.65
N ILE A 147 -0.81 4.65 16.62
CA ILE A 147 0.19 3.73 16.05
C ILE A 147 0.73 2.70 17.05
N ASN A 148 0.13 2.55 18.24
CA ASN A 148 0.74 1.89 19.40
C ASN A 148 1.43 0.56 19.05
N GLY A 149 2.77 0.59 18.95
CA GLY A 149 3.64 -0.56 18.68
C GLY A 149 3.75 -1.04 17.23
N GLY A 150 3.43 -0.20 16.23
CA GLY A 150 3.62 -0.52 14.81
C GLY A 150 2.69 -1.66 14.37
N PRO A 151 1.36 -1.44 14.32
CA PRO A 151 0.41 -2.51 14.00
C PRO A 151 0.71 -3.17 12.65
N ASP A 152 1.13 -2.40 11.65
CA ASP A 152 1.56 -2.90 10.34
C ASP A 152 2.78 -3.82 10.45
N THR A 153 3.85 -3.34 11.09
CA THR A 153 5.08 -4.09 11.37
C THR A 153 4.79 -5.39 12.14
N ARG A 154 3.95 -5.34 13.17
CA ARG A 154 3.58 -6.53 13.97
C ARG A 154 2.71 -7.49 13.18
N TYR A 155 1.76 -6.98 12.41
CA TYR A 155 0.87 -7.79 11.59
C TYR A 155 1.66 -8.51 10.49
N MET A 156 2.49 -7.79 9.75
CA MET A 156 3.36 -8.38 8.73
C MET A 156 4.33 -9.39 9.34
N ARG A 157 4.94 -9.09 10.51
CA ARG A 157 5.81 -10.06 11.19
C ARG A 157 5.09 -11.38 11.49
N ARG A 158 3.82 -11.34 11.93
CA ARG A 158 3.03 -12.57 12.15
C ARG A 158 2.80 -13.32 10.85
N LEU A 159 2.42 -12.62 9.77
CA LEU A 159 2.23 -13.25 8.46
C LEU A 159 3.50 -13.93 7.92
N LEU A 160 4.67 -13.34 8.16
CA LEU A 160 5.95 -13.89 7.70
C LEU A 160 6.42 -15.09 8.52
N VAL A 161 6.03 -15.17 9.80
CA VAL A 161 6.35 -16.31 10.68
C VAL A 161 5.35 -17.45 10.48
N ASP A 162 4.06 -17.15 10.32
CA ASP A 162 2.97 -18.14 10.32
C ASP A 162 2.64 -18.66 8.91
N SER A 163 3.65 -19.07 8.13
CA SER A 163 3.47 -19.55 6.75
C SER A 163 2.54 -20.77 6.60
N GLU A 164 2.13 -21.42 7.70
CA GLU A 164 1.15 -22.52 7.72
C GLU A 164 -0.33 -22.08 7.87
N SER A 165 -0.65 -20.80 8.11
CA SER A 165 -2.02 -20.38 8.48
C SER A 165 -2.82 -19.62 7.41
N GLY A 166 -2.32 -19.53 6.18
CA GLY A 166 -3.03 -18.91 5.04
C GLY A 166 -4.25 -19.69 4.52
N LEU A 167 -4.49 -20.91 5.01
CA LEU A 167 -5.68 -21.70 4.72
C LEU A 167 -6.68 -21.62 5.88
N GLY A 168 -7.53 -20.59 5.82
CA GLY A 168 -8.82 -20.61 6.50
C GLY A 168 -9.07 -19.46 7.45
N ARG A 169 -9.76 -18.44 6.94
CA ARG A 169 -10.94 -17.84 7.57
C ARG A 169 -11.64 -16.98 6.52
N GLY A 170 -12.37 -17.66 5.64
CA GLY A 170 -13.58 -17.08 5.08
C GLY A 170 -14.69 -17.31 6.11
N GLN A 171 -15.15 -16.23 6.73
CA GLN A 171 -16.54 -15.99 7.10
C GLN A 171 -16.80 -14.50 6.96
#